data_AF-A0A7X2MU60-F1
#
_entry.id   AF-A0A7X2MU60-F1
#
_cell.length_a   1.000
_cell.length_b   1.000
_cell.length_c   1.000
_cell.angle_alpha   90.00
_cell.angle_beta   90.00
_cell.angle_gamma   90.00
#
_symmetry.space_group_name_H-M   'P 1'
#
loop_
_entity.id
_entity.type
_entity.pdbx_description
1 polymer ?
#
loop_
_entity_poly.entity_id
_entity_poly.type
_entity_poly.pdbx_seq_one_letter_code
_entity_poly.pdbx_strand_id
1 'polypeptide(L)'
;LEQAVRSLMREMELEDCGIVSHLEWRIDETLLSEAQRVTLFRVCQEGLNNIVKHASASAVTLKGWQQDGRVLLVIEDDGCGLPPGSGQQSFGLVGMRE
;
A
#
# COMPACT_ATOMS: atom_id res chain seq x y z
N LEU A 1 -12.67 5.25 2.57
CA LEU A 1 -11.38 4.55 2.62
C LEU A 1 -10.40 5.22 1.67
N GLU A 2 -10.76 5.49 0.42
CA GLU A 2 -9.94 6.23 -0.54
C GLU A 2 -9.35 7.51 0.06
N GLN A 3 -10.19 8.35 0.67
CA GLN A 3 -9.72 9.59 1.30
C GLN A 3 -8.75 9.33 2.46
N ALA A 4 -8.95 8.26 3.24
CA ALA A 4 -8.02 7.90 4.31
C ALA A 4 -6.67 7.44 3.75
N VAL A 5 -6.65 6.70 2.64
CA VAL A 5 -5.42 6.32 1.94
C VAL A 5 -4.73 7.56 1.35
N ARG A 6 -5.48 8.50 0.75
CA ARG A 6 -4.93 9.79 0.27
C ARG A 6 -4.30 10.59 1.40
N SER A 7 -4.96 10.68 2.55
CA SER A 7 -4.42 11.37 3.73
C SER A 7 -3.15 10.70 4.23
N LEU A 8 -3.15 9.36 4.36
CA LEU A 8 -1.98 8.58 4.74
C LEU A 8 -0.78 8.85 3.82
N MET A 9 -0.97 8.87 2.50
CA MET A 9 0.10 9.16 1.54
C MET A 9 0.70 10.57 1.73
N ARG A 10 -0.11 11.55 2.15
CA ARG A 10 0.35 12.91 2.46
C ARG A 10 1.06 12.98 3.82
N GLU A 11 0.50 12.33 4.85
CA GLU A 11 1.07 12.29 6.20
C GLU A 11 2.44 11.62 6.25
N MET A 12 2.70 10.71 5.31
CA MET A 12 4.01 10.07 5.17
C MET A 12 5.05 10.95 4.47
N GLU A 13 4.70 12.19 4.12
CA GLU A 13 5.61 13.19 3.55
C GLU A 13 6.37 12.63 2.34
N LEU A 14 5.68 11.86 1.49
CA LEU A 14 6.26 11.27 0.29
C LEU A 14 6.91 12.34 -0.59
N GLU A 15 6.30 13.52 -0.67
CA GLU A 15 6.80 14.66 -1.43
C GLU A 15 8.13 15.21 -0.84
N ASP A 16 8.27 15.29 0.49
CA ASP A 16 9.54 15.68 1.14
C ASP A 16 10.64 14.63 0.95
N CYS A 17 10.26 13.36 0.78
CA CYS A 17 11.17 12.29 0.40
C CYS A 17 11.51 12.30 -1.10
N GLY A 18 10.93 13.21 -1.91
CA GLY A 18 11.09 13.25 -3.35
C GLY A 18 10.36 12.14 -4.11
N ILE A 19 9.39 11.49 -3.46
CA ILE A 19 8.62 10.37 -4.01
C ILE A 19 7.31 10.89 -4.63
N VAL A 20 7.18 10.72 -5.94
CA VAL A 20 5.93 11.03 -6.65
C VAL A 20 4.92 9.93 -6.38
N SER A 21 3.74 10.31 -5.88
CA SER A 21 2.71 9.34 -5.51
C SER A 21 1.52 9.35 -6.45
N HIS A 22 1.11 8.16 -6.89
CA HIS A 22 -0.05 7.95 -7.75
C HIS A 22 -1.06 7.05 -7.06
N LEU A 23 -2.34 7.44 -7.11
CA LEU A 23 -3.44 6.66 -6.55
C LEU A 23 -4.52 6.41 -7.59
N GLU A 24 -4.71 5.16 -7.94
CA GLU A 24 -5.85 4.67 -8.72
C GLU A 24 -6.77 3.84 -7.84
N TRP A 25 -7.89 4.42 -7.40
CA TRP A 25 -8.84 3.74 -6.52
C TRP A 25 -10.16 3.50 -7.24
N ARG A 26 -10.48 2.23 -7.48
CA ARG A 26 -11.68 1.77 -8.19
C ARG A 26 -12.40 0.67 -7.39
N ILE A 27 -12.36 0.77 -6.07
CA ILE A 27 -13.05 -0.15 -5.17
C ILE A 27 -14.37 0.50 -4.74
N ASP A 28 -15.49 -0.20 -4.96
CA ASP A 28 -16.75 0.18 -4.35
C ASP A 28 -16.72 -0.16 -2.87
N GLU A 29 -16.55 0.87 -2.05
CA GLU A 29 -16.42 0.73 -0.61
C GLU A 29 -17.71 0.25 0.07
N THR A 30 -18.88 0.42 -0.58
CA THR A 30 -20.16 -0.03 -0.02
C THR A 30 -20.27 -1.54 0.05
N LEU A 31 -19.51 -2.25 -0.80
CA LEU A 31 -19.43 -3.70 -0.84
C LEU A 31 -18.41 -4.28 0.14
N LEU A 32 -17.67 -3.43 0.88
CA LEU A 32 -16.67 -3.87 1.84
C LEU A 32 -17.25 -3.98 3.25
N SER A 33 -16.92 -5.08 3.92
CA SER A 33 -17.10 -5.19 5.37
C SER A 33 -16.16 -4.26 6.13
N GLU A 34 -16.48 -3.95 7.37
CA GLU A 34 -15.60 -3.16 8.25
C GLU A 34 -14.22 -3.81 8.39
N ALA A 35 -14.18 -5.13 8.57
CA ALA A 35 -12.93 -5.88 8.64
C ALA A 35 -12.08 -5.72 7.36
N GLN A 36 -12.71 -5.83 6.17
CA GLN A 36 -12.00 -5.62 4.91
C GLN A 36 -11.44 -4.20 4.78
N ARG A 37 -12.19 -3.18 5.22
CA ARG A 37 -11.73 -1.78 5.19
C ARG A 37 -10.51 -1.58 6.09
N VAL A 38 -10.54 -2.15 7.30
CA VAL A 38 -9.43 -2.08 8.26
C VAL A 38 -8.21 -2.82 7.70
N THR A 39 -8.39 -4.03 7.15
CA THR A 39 -7.29 -4.81 6.55
C THR A 39 -6.65 -4.05 5.40
N LEU A 40 -7.45 -3.54 4.44
CA LEU A 40 -6.94 -2.77 3.31
C LEU A 40 -6.15 -1.54 3.76
N PHE A 41 -6.65 -0.81 4.76
CA PHE A 41 -5.94 0.34 5.30
C PHE A 41 -4.60 -0.05 5.93
N ARG A 42 -4.56 -1.12 6.73
CA ARG A 42 -3.30 -1.62 7.33
C ARG A 42 -2.30 -2.07 6.28
N VAL A 43 -2.75 -2.75 5.23
CA VAL A 43 -1.89 -3.15 4.10
C VAL A 43 -1.29 -1.93 3.41
N CYS A 44 -2.10 -0.88 3.16
CA CYS A 44 -1.61 0.38 2.60
C CYS A 44 -0.56 1.03 3.50
N GLN A 45 -0.85 1.14 4.80
CA GLN A 45 0.06 1.74 5.79
C GLN A 45 1.39 1.02 5.85
N GLU A 46 1.38 -0.29 5.97
CA GLU A 46 2.61 -1.08 6.09
C GLU A 46 3.40 -1.09 4.76
N GLY A 47 2.71 -1.21 3.62
CA GLY A 47 3.34 -1.16 2.30
C GLY A 47 4.05 0.18 2.05
N LEU A 48 3.37 1.29 2.27
CA LEU A 48 3.95 2.63 2.12
C LEU A 48 5.09 2.87 3.11
N ASN A 49 4.93 2.43 4.38
CA ASN A 49 5.97 2.53 5.40
C ASN A 49 7.25 1.79 5.00
N ASN A 50 7.12 0.61 4.39
CA ASN A 50 8.25 -0.13 3.88
C ASN A 50 8.95 0.61 2.73
N ILE A 51 8.20 1.24 1.82
CA ILE A 51 8.75 2.02 0.71
C ILE A 51 9.55 3.22 1.22
N VAL A 52 8.94 4.04 2.08
CA VAL A 52 9.58 5.24 2.64
C VAL A 52 10.87 4.90 3.38
N LYS A 53 10.88 3.80 4.14
CA LYS A 53 12.03 3.43 4.97
C LYS A 53 13.13 2.67 4.23
N HIS A 54 12.79 1.91 3.19
CA HIS A 54 13.70 0.89 2.67
C HIS A 54 13.91 0.93 1.16
N ALA A 55 12.97 1.46 0.38
CA ALA A 55 13.05 1.32 -1.07
C ALA A 55 14.01 2.31 -1.73
N SER A 56 14.23 3.49 -1.13
CA SER A 56 14.88 4.62 -1.83
C SER A 56 14.24 4.89 -3.21
N ALA A 57 12.92 4.75 -3.27
CA ALA A 57 12.12 4.93 -4.47
C ALA A 57 12.01 6.43 -4.84
N SER A 58 11.70 6.70 -6.11
CA SER A 58 11.35 8.03 -6.62
C SER A 58 9.88 8.14 -7.01
N ALA A 59 9.19 7.01 -7.14
CA ALA A 59 7.77 6.95 -7.40
C ALA A 59 7.10 5.76 -6.69
N VAL A 60 5.85 5.96 -6.29
CA VAL A 60 4.98 4.90 -5.79
C VAL A 60 3.63 4.97 -6.47
N THR A 61 3.09 3.82 -6.84
CA THR A 61 1.74 3.68 -7.39
C THR A 61 0.92 2.73 -6.55
N LEU A 62 -0.23 3.21 -6.05
CA LEU A 62 -1.20 2.42 -5.34
C LEU A 62 -2.45 2.23 -6.21
N LYS A 63 -2.80 0.97 -6.48
CA LYS A 63 -3.96 0.60 -7.31
C LYS A 63 -4.89 -0.31 -6.52
N GLY A 64 -6.15 0.09 -6.39
CA GLY A 64 -7.20 -0.72 -5.80
C GLY A 64 -8.33 -0.95 -6.80
N TRP A 65 -8.76 -2.19 -7.00
CA TRP A 65 -9.94 -2.51 -7.80
C TRP A 65 -10.65 -3.76 -7.32
N GLN A 66 -11.87 -3.97 -7.80
CA GLN A 66 -12.62 -5.20 -7.57
C GLN A 66 -12.69 -6.02 -8.85
N GLN A 67 -12.44 -7.32 -8.75
CA GLN A 67 -12.54 -8.27 -9.86
C GLN A 67 -12.96 -9.65 -9.32
N ASP A 68 -13.90 -10.31 -9.98
CA ASP A 68 -14.36 -11.67 -9.65
C ASP A 68 -14.77 -11.85 -8.17
N GLY A 69 -15.42 -10.82 -7.60
CA GLY A 69 -15.85 -10.81 -6.20
C GLY A 69 -14.73 -10.64 -5.18
N ARG A 70 -13.51 -10.33 -5.63
CA ARG A 70 -12.34 -10.08 -4.79
C ARG A 70 -11.91 -8.63 -4.87
N VAL A 71 -11.30 -8.16 -3.80
CA VAL A 71 -10.60 -6.87 -3.78
C VAL A 71 -9.14 -7.14 -4.10
N LEU A 72 -8.61 -6.45 -5.09
CA LEU A 72 -7.20 -6.45 -5.43
C LEU A 72 -6.61 -5.10 -5.05
N LEU A 73 -5.49 -5.17 -4.34
CA LEU A 73 -4.69 -4.02 -3.94
C LEU A 73 -3.26 -4.27 -4.38
N VAL A 74 -2.71 -3.34 -5.14
CA VAL A 74 -1.32 -3.35 -5.61
C VAL A 74 -0.65 -2.08 -5.11
N ILE A 75 0.54 -2.25 -4.52
CA ILE A 75 1.42 -1.18 -4.11
C ILE A 75 2.75 -1.48 -4.81
N GLU A 76 3.17 -0.58 -5.69
CA GLU A 76 4.36 -0.73 -6.53
C GLU A 76 5.25 0.50 -6.36
N ASP A 77 6.55 0.27 -6.18
CA ASP A 77 7.59 1.29 -6.14
C ASP A 77 8.69 0.97 -7.16
N ASP A 78 9.45 2.00 -7.54
CA ASP A 78 10.60 1.91 -8.46
C ASP A 78 11.94 1.80 -7.73
N GLY A 79 11.93 1.45 -6.45
CA GLY A 79 13.10 1.42 -5.60
C GLY A 79 13.99 0.18 -5.75
N CYS A 80 14.89 0.00 -4.80
CA CYS A 80 15.93 -1.03 -4.83
C CYS A 80 15.42 -2.46 -4.54
N GLY A 81 14.12 -2.62 -4.28
CA GLY A 81 13.50 -3.90 -3.95
C GLY A 81 13.87 -4.41 -2.56
N LEU A 82 13.41 -5.62 -2.24
CA LEU A 82 13.65 -6.24 -0.94
C LEU A 82 15.02 -6.94 -0.91
N PRO A 83 15.82 -6.80 0.17
CA PRO A 83 17.09 -7.50 0.28
C PRO A 83 16.88 -9.02 0.25
N PRO A 84 17.76 -9.79 -0.40
CA PRO A 84 17.62 -11.23 -0.52
C PRO A 84 17.54 -11.88 0.88
N GLY A 85 16.50 -12.69 1.11
CA GLY A 85 16.25 -13.38 2.39
C GLY A 85 15.20 -12.73 3.31
N SER A 86 14.73 -11.52 3.00
CA SER A 86 13.71 -10.80 3.79
C SER A 86 12.27 -11.33 3.60
N GLY A 87 12.02 -12.12 2.55
CA GLY A 87 10.69 -12.66 2.22
C GLY A 87 10.10 -13.66 3.23
N GLN A 88 10.86 -14.12 4.23
CA GLN A 88 10.39 -15.08 5.25
C GLN A 88 10.29 -14.51 6.67
N GLN A 89 10.79 -13.30 6.96
CA GLN A 89 10.90 -12.81 8.35
C GLN A 89 10.40 -11.38 8.60
N SER A 90 9.96 -10.63 7.58
CA SER A 90 9.35 -9.33 7.81
C SER A 90 7.90 -9.53 8.28
N PHE A 91 7.64 -9.34 9.58
CA PHE A 91 6.33 -9.51 10.22
C PHE A 91 5.18 -8.79 9.47
N GLY A 92 5.47 -7.67 8.79
CA GLY A 92 4.51 -6.94 7.96
C GLY A 92 4.04 -7.69 6.72
N LEU A 93 4.88 -8.51 6.07
CA LEU A 93 4.52 -9.29 4.86
C LEU A 93 3.75 -10.56 5.21
N VAL A 94 3.98 -11.14 6.39
CA VAL A 94 3.22 -12.31 6.87
C VAL A 94 1.76 -11.92 7.12
N GLY A 95 1.51 -10.76 7.74
CA GLY A 95 0.15 -10.26 7.98
C GLY A 95 -0.62 -9.78 6.73
N MET A 96 0.05 -9.61 5.58
CA MET A 96 -0.61 -9.33 4.29
C MET A 96 -0.96 -10.59 3.50
N ARG A 97 -0.40 -11.74 3.89
CA ARG A 97 -0.59 -13.01 3.18
C ARG A 97 -1.73 -13.87 3.75
N GLU A 98 -2.26 -13.49 4.91
CA GLU A 98 -3.37 -14.15 5.62
C GLU A 98 -4.74 -13.50 5.34
#